data_AF-A0A1Z5LEV8-F1
#
_entry.id   AF-A0A1Z5LEV8-F1
#
_cell.length_a   1.000
_cell.length_b   1.000
_cell.length_c   1.000
_cell.angle_alpha   90.00
_cell.angle_beta   90.00
_cell.angle_gamma   90.00
#
_symmetry.space_group_name_H-M   'P 1'
#
loop_
_entity.id
_entity.type
_entity.pdbx_description
1 polymer ?
#
loop_
_entity_poly.entity_id
_entity_poly.type
_entity_poly.pdbx_seq_one_letter_code
_entity_poly.pdbx_strand_id
1 'polypeptide(L)'
;MATHTPLFLVFLACWWTSCTAGDDVTIQAVQGRLLEALGLPARPRGRRAVSAIVPDVMMQLYKRQQRWTDIIDPTADPHLQLLADGMADTVRSHRHTEQSEDGAYGSDRFRYRFNLTANRGGDDKENLLGAELRLFRRRSSQEECHDRYVVRVYDVLQPATKKRGEAHLGLLDTRILYPT
;
A
#
# COMPACT_ATOMS: atom_id res chain seq x y z
N MET A 1 -80.97 7.64 13.65
CA MET A 1 -79.88 8.62 13.38
C MET A 1 -78.61 7.83 13.15
N ALA A 2 -78.19 7.79 11.88
CA ALA A 2 -77.01 7.08 11.42
C ALA A 2 -75.84 8.05 11.35
N THR A 3 -74.68 7.68 11.89
CA THR A 3 -73.41 8.36 11.62
C THR A 3 -72.29 7.33 11.48
N HIS A 4 -71.97 7.07 10.22
CA HIS A 4 -70.68 6.72 9.61
C HIS A 4 -69.42 6.71 10.49
N THR A 5 -68.73 5.56 10.48
CA THR A 5 -67.25 5.43 10.31
C THR A 5 -66.84 5.91 8.90
N PRO A 6 -65.59 6.32 8.57
CA PRO A 6 -64.37 5.50 8.78
C PRO A 6 -62.98 6.22 8.79
N LEU A 7 -61.92 5.40 8.81
CA LEU A 7 -60.53 5.67 8.38
C LEU A 7 -59.64 6.44 9.39
N PHE A 8 -58.35 6.17 9.60
CA PHE A 8 -57.37 5.16 9.18
C PHE A 8 -56.12 5.45 10.05
N LEU A 9 -55.27 4.44 10.25
CA LEU A 9 -53.83 4.58 10.54
C LEU A 9 -53.41 5.37 11.79
N VAL A 10 -53.06 4.66 12.86
CA VAL A 10 -51.65 4.59 13.33
C VAL A 10 -51.48 3.24 14.03
N PHE A 11 -51.29 2.18 13.23
CA PHE A 11 -50.47 1.04 13.64
C PHE A 11 -49.02 1.39 13.32
N LEU A 12 -48.08 0.84 14.11
CA LEU A 12 -46.62 0.98 14.04
C LEU A 12 -45.99 2.18 14.76
N ALA A 13 -46.07 2.15 16.09
CA ALA A 13 -44.95 2.57 16.93
C ALA A 13 -44.28 1.32 17.54
N CYS A 14 -43.91 0.37 16.69
CA CYS A 14 -42.94 -0.66 17.01
C CYS A 14 -41.78 -0.51 16.03
N TRP A 15 -40.56 -0.61 16.57
CA TRP A 15 -39.27 -0.76 15.87
C TRP A 15 -38.41 0.48 15.64
N TRP A 16 -38.26 1.39 16.60
CA TRP A 16 -37.04 2.24 16.62
C TRP A 16 -36.39 2.27 18.01
N THR A 17 -36.36 1.11 18.68
CA THR A 17 -35.51 0.87 19.86
C THR A 17 -34.89 -0.53 19.76
N SER A 18 -33.92 -0.64 18.86
CA SER A 18 -32.85 -1.63 19.01
C SER A 18 -31.53 -0.88 18.92
N CYS A 19 -31.30 -0.02 19.91
CA CYS A 19 -29.95 0.26 20.36
C CYS A 19 -29.55 -0.98 21.16
N THR A 20 -28.91 -1.94 20.50
CA THR A 20 -28.27 -3.04 21.21
C THR A 20 -27.21 -2.41 22.11
N ALA A 21 -27.53 -2.29 23.40
CA ALA A 21 -26.52 -2.22 24.44
C ALA A 21 -25.71 -3.51 24.32
N GLY A 22 -24.67 -3.50 23.48
CA GLY A 22 -23.72 -4.59 23.42
C GLY A 22 -23.11 -4.71 24.80
N ASP A 23 -23.27 -5.86 25.43
CA ASP A 23 -22.84 -6.11 26.81
C ASP A 23 -21.42 -5.57 27.03
N ASP A 24 -21.26 -4.58 27.92
CA ASP A 24 -19.98 -3.92 28.18
C ASP A 24 -18.86 -4.94 28.47
N VAL A 25 -19.22 -6.09 29.02
CA VAL A 25 -18.35 -7.25 29.29
C VAL A 25 -17.74 -7.82 28.00
N THR A 26 -18.52 -7.93 26.92
CA THR A 26 -18.05 -8.44 25.63
C THR A 26 -17.09 -7.45 24.97
N ILE A 27 -17.39 -6.16 25.06
CA ILE A 27 -16.53 -5.10 24.51
C ILE A 27 -15.19 -5.07 25.25
N GLN A 28 -15.20 -5.18 26.57
CA GLN A 28 -13.98 -5.25 27.38
C GLN A 28 -13.15 -6.51 27.09
N ALA A 29 -13.79 -7.66 26.90
CA ALA A 29 -13.11 -8.91 26.54
C ALA A 29 -12.44 -8.80 25.15
N VAL A 30 -13.12 -8.23 24.17
CA VAL A 30 -12.55 -7.97 22.84
C VAL A 30 -11.41 -6.97 22.91
N GLN A 31 -11.57 -5.89 23.68
CA GLN A 31 -10.51 -4.91 23.89
C GLN A 31 -9.26 -5.54 24.51
N GLY A 32 -9.42 -6.42 25.52
CA GLY A 32 -8.30 -7.13 26.13
C GLY A 32 -7.52 -7.96 25.11
N ARG A 33 -8.23 -8.75 24.28
CA ARG A 33 -7.61 -9.56 23.22
C ARG A 33 -6.89 -8.71 22.17
N LEU A 34 -7.46 -7.57 21.79
CA LEU A 34 -6.83 -6.65 20.82
C LEU A 34 -5.55 -6.03 21.39
N LEU A 35 -5.57 -5.62 22.65
CA LEU A 35 -4.39 -5.05 23.31
C LEU A 35 -3.28 -6.09 23.43
N GLU A 36 -3.62 -7.33 23.79
CA GLU A 36 -2.68 -8.44 23.83
C GLU A 36 -2.09 -8.76 22.45
N ALA A 37 -2.93 -8.86 21.41
CA ALA A 37 -2.49 -9.10 20.04
C ALA A 37 -1.56 -8.00 19.50
N LEU A 38 -1.77 -6.75 19.93
CA LEU A 38 -0.93 -5.61 19.57
C LEU A 38 0.29 -5.43 20.49
N GLY A 39 0.47 -6.28 21.52
CA GLY A 39 1.54 -6.16 22.49
C GLY A 39 1.46 -4.89 23.36
N LEU A 40 0.27 -4.33 23.54
CA LEU A 40 0.03 -3.08 24.27
C LEU A 40 -0.49 -3.39 25.69
N PRO A 41 0.14 -2.86 26.75
CA PRO A 41 -0.32 -3.11 28.12
C PRO A 41 -1.61 -2.35 28.48
N ALA A 42 -1.91 -1.27 27.75
CA ALA A 42 -3.11 -0.46 27.94
C ALA A 42 -3.43 0.33 26.67
N ARG A 43 -4.68 0.79 26.55
CA ARG A 43 -5.11 1.66 25.45
C ARG A 43 -4.24 2.93 25.41
N PRO A 44 -3.59 3.24 24.27
CA PRO A 44 -2.83 4.48 24.13
C PRO A 44 -3.73 5.70 24.36
N ARG A 45 -3.31 6.61 25.23
CA ARG A 45 -4.02 7.86 25.47
C ARG A 45 -3.71 8.83 24.33
N GLY A 46 -4.68 9.08 23.46
CA GLY A 46 -4.57 10.13 22.45
C GLY A 46 -4.38 11.48 23.15
N ARG A 47 -3.36 12.25 22.77
CA ARG A 47 -3.29 13.67 23.14
C ARG A 47 -4.47 14.37 22.45
N ARG A 48 -5.53 14.68 23.22
CA ARG A 48 -6.76 15.41 22.85
C ARG A 48 -7.04 15.46 21.35
N ALA A 49 -7.89 14.55 20.85
CA ALA A 49 -8.66 14.61 19.59
C ALA A 49 -8.27 15.70 18.55
N VAL A 50 -6.99 15.83 18.23
CA VAL A 50 -6.57 16.42 16.96
C VAL A 50 -7.04 15.38 15.97
N SER A 51 -7.91 15.77 15.04
CA SER A 51 -8.25 14.91 13.92
C SER A 51 -6.93 14.34 13.40
N ALA A 52 -6.69 13.06 13.67
CA ALA A 52 -5.42 12.46 13.34
C ALA A 52 -5.39 12.40 11.82
N ILE A 53 -4.76 13.39 11.19
CA ILE A 53 -4.61 13.44 9.74
C ILE A 53 -3.69 12.26 9.41
N VAL A 54 -4.31 11.17 8.99
CA VAL A 54 -3.59 10.01 8.45
C VAL A 54 -3.06 10.45 7.09
N PRO A 55 -1.72 10.47 6.88
CA PRO A 55 -1.17 10.83 5.57
C PRO A 55 -1.72 9.91 4.48
N ASP A 56 -1.97 10.45 3.29
CA ASP A 56 -2.54 9.68 2.17
C ASP A 56 -1.72 8.43 1.84
N VAL A 57 -0.39 8.52 1.98
CA VAL A 57 0.52 7.38 1.77
C VAL A 57 0.21 6.23 2.73
N MET A 58 -0.06 6.52 4.01
CA MET A 58 -0.42 5.50 5.00
C MET A 58 -1.77 4.87 4.69
N MET A 59 -2.74 5.67 4.24
CA MET A 59 -4.04 5.18 3.82
C MET A 59 -3.94 4.25 2.60
N GLN A 60 -3.08 4.60 1.65
CA GLN A 60 -2.79 3.75 0.49
C GLN A 60 -2.14 2.42 0.88
N LEU A 61 -1.20 2.44 1.83
CA LEU A 61 -0.57 1.21 2.35
C LEU A 61 -1.58 0.30 3.04
N TYR A 62 -2.43 0.86 3.90
CA TYR A 62 -3.47 0.11 4.60
C TYR A 62 -4.45 -0.58 3.61
N LYS A 63 -4.93 0.18 2.60
CA LYS A 63 -5.81 -0.38 1.56
C LYS A 63 -5.15 -1.54 0.79
N ARG A 64 -3.84 -1.45 0.52
CA ARG A 64 -3.08 -2.50 -0.17
C ARG A 64 -2.91 -3.76 0.70
N GLN A 65 -2.56 -3.59 1.97
CA GLN A 65 -2.37 -4.73 2.89
C GLN A 65 -3.65 -5.55 3.06
N GLN A 66 -4.80 -4.89 3.10
CA GLN A 66 -6.10 -5.56 3.26
C GLN A 66 -6.57 -6.28 1.98
N ARG A 67 -5.79 -6.26 0.87
CA ARG A 67 -6.22 -6.71 -0.47
C ARG A 67 -7.61 -6.16 -0.86
N TRP A 68 -7.98 -5.00 -0.33
CA TRP A 68 -9.28 -4.36 -0.54
C TRP A 68 -9.47 -3.82 -1.96
N THR A 69 -8.44 -3.92 -2.80
CA THR A 69 -8.50 -3.58 -4.23
C THR A 69 -9.55 -4.41 -4.97
N ASP A 70 -9.75 -5.67 -4.60
CA ASP A 70 -10.60 -6.58 -5.38
C ASP A 70 -12.11 -6.35 -5.13
N ILE A 71 -12.49 -5.70 -4.02
CA ILE A 71 -13.90 -5.54 -3.61
C ILE A 71 -14.45 -4.14 -3.88
N ILE A 72 -13.61 -3.10 -3.85
CA ILE A 72 -14.08 -1.69 -3.88
C ILE A 72 -13.80 -1.01 -5.22
N ASP A 73 -12.79 -1.43 -5.98
CA ASP A 73 -12.45 -0.77 -7.24
C ASP A 73 -11.91 -1.77 -8.28
N PRO A 74 -12.77 -2.27 -9.20
CA PRO A 74 -12.37 -3.18 -10.27
C PRO A 74 -11.44 -2.52 -11.31
N THR A 75 -11.19 -1.21 -11.19
CA THR A 75 -10.19 -0.48 -12.00
C THR A 75 -8.87 -0.24 -11.28
N ALA A 76 -8.73 -0.67 -10.02
CA ALA A 76 -7.45 -0.62 -9.32
C ALA A 76 -6.45 -1.56 -10.00
N ASP A 77 -5.31 -1.01 -10.40
CA ASP A 77 -4.26 -1.74 -11.13
C ASP A 77 -3.95 -3.08 -10.43
N PRO A 78 -4.02 -4.22 -11.15
CA PRO A 78 -3.71 -5.55 -10.59
C PRO A 78 -2.25 -5.68 -10.14
N HIS A 79 -1.41 -4.68 -10.46
CA HIS A 79 -0.03 -4.54 -10.00
C HIS A 79 0.09 -4.20 -8.49
N LEU A 80 -1.01 -4.09 -7.76
CA LEU A 80 -1.03 -3.72 -6.34
C LEU A 80 -1.04 -4.91 -5.37
N GLN A 81 -0.87 -6.14 -5.85
CA GLN A 81 -0.74 -7.29 -4.98
C GLN A 81 0.65 -7.31 -4.33
N LEU A 82 0.69 -7.21 -3.00
CA LEU A 82 1.89 -7.60 -2.26
C LEU A 82 2.25 -9.03 -2.70
N LEU A 83 3.48 -9.23 -3.20
CA LEU A 83 4.03 -10.55 -3.52
C LEU A 83 4.15 -11.46 -2.28
N ALA A 84 3.83 -10.95 -1.09
CA ALA A 84 3.79 -11.72 0.12
C ALA A 84 2.51 -12.57 0.16
N ASP A 85 2.67 -13.87 0.39
CA ASP A 85 1.58 -14.83 0.63
C ASP A 85 0.79 -14.54 1.94
N GLY A 86 1.15 -13.49 2.69
CA GLY A 86 0.51 -13.10 3.95
C GLY A 86 0.53 -11.59 4.21
N MET A 87 -0.05 -11.18 5.35
CA MET A 87 0.04 -9.80 5.82
C MET A 87 1.45 -9.51 6.33
N ALA A 88 2.03 -8.39 5.92
CA ALA A 88 3.30 -7.91 6.43
C ALA A 88 3.08 -6.98 7.62
N ASP A 89 3.79 -7.21 8.72
CA ASP A 89 3.72 -6.36 9.91
C ASP A 89 4.39 -5.01 9.69
N THR A 90 5.41 -4.98 8.84
CA THR A 90 6.20 -3.78 8.54
C THR A 90 6.36 -3.62 7.04
N VAL A 91 6.01 -2.43 6.53
CA VAL A 91 6.24 -2.03 5.14
C VAL A 91 7.15 -0.81 5.11
N ARG A 92 8.25 -0.90 4.36
CA ARG A 92 9.20 0.20 4.19
C ARG A 92 9.26 0.60 2.72
N SER A 93 9.21 1.90 2.45
CA SER A 93 9.36 2.45 1.10
C SER A 93 10.67 3.23 0.99
N HIS A 94 11.49 2.86 0.00
CA HIS A 94 12.71 3.59 -0.32
C HIS A 94 12.51 4.34 -1.64
N ARG A 95 12.72 5.66 -1.62
CA ARG A 95 12.63 6.49 -2.82
C ARG A 95 14.02 6.81 -3.33
N HIS A 96 14.21 6.68 -4.64
CA HIS A 96 15.40 7.19 -5.30
C HIS A 96 15.36 8.73 -5.38
N THR A 97 16.49 9.35 -5.07
CA THR A 97 16.70 10.79 -5.28
C THR A 97 17.62 10.95 -6.46
N GLU A 98 17.15 11.68 -7.48
CA GLU A 98 17.90 11.94 -8.71
C GLU A 98 19.22 12.65 -8.40
N GLN A 99 20.30 12.13 -8.96
CA GLN A 99 21.66 12.66 -8.87
C GLN A 99 22.15 13.06 -10.26
N SER A 100 23.10 13.99 -10.32
CA SER A 100 23.70 14.44 -11.58
C SER A 100 24.37 13.30 -12.37
N GLU A 101 24.82 12.25 -11.67
CA GLU A 101 25.46 11.08 -12.26
C GLU A 101 24.47 10.11 -12.95
N ASP A 102 23.17 10.22 -12.66
CA ASP A 102 22.17 9.29 -13.20
C ASP A 102 21.96 9.49 -14.71
N GLY A 103 22.18 10.71 -15.21
CA GLY A 103 22.15 11.04 -16.64
C GLY A 103 23.41 10.66 -17.41
N ALA A 104 24.44 10.11 -16.75
CA ALA A 104 25.67 9.69 -17.43
C ALA A 104 25.47 8.44 -18.31
N TYR A 105 24.36 7.72 -18.13
CA TYR A 105 24.09 6.42 -18.73
C TYR A 105 23.18 6.50 -19.96
N GLY A 106 23.51 7.32 -20.95
CA GLY A 106 22.76 7.36 -22.22
C GLY A 106 21.27 7.77 -22.06
N SER A 107 20.51 7.73 -23.15
CA SER A 107 19.07 8.04 -23.15
C SER A 107 18.18 6.82 -22.89
N ASP A 108 18.74 5.62 -23.01
CA ASP A 108 18.04 4.33 -22.96
C ASP A 108 18.27 3.57 -21.64
N ARG A 109 19.14 4.07 -20.75
CA ARG A 109 19.47 3.43 -19.48
C ARG A 109 19.32 4.41 -18.33
N PHE A 110 18.78 3.90 -17.23
CA PHE A 110 18.59 4.66 -16.01
C PHE A 110 19.21 3.88 -14.86
N ARG A 111 19.99 4.56 -14.02
CA ARG A 111 20.55 3.97 -12.82
C ARG A 111 19.80 4.50 -11.61
N TYR A 112 19.15 3.60 -10.88
CA TYR A 112 18.48 3.95 -9.63
C TYR A 112 19.30 3.47 -8.44
N ARG A 113 19.41 4.33 -7.42
CA ARG A 113 20.08 4.01 -6.16
C ARG A 113 19.12 4.19 -5.00
N PHE A 114 18.99 3.16 -4.18
CA PHE A 114 18.15 3.13 -2.99
C PHE A 114 19.02 3.00 -1.74
N ASN A 115 18.78 3.86 -0.75
CA ASN A 115 19.45 3.73 0.53
C ASN A 115 18.66 2.79 1.45
N LEU A 116 19.19 1.58 1.64
CA LEU A 116 18.61 0.54 2.49
C LEU A 116 19.17 0.54 3.92
N THR A 117 20.08 1.46 4.27
CA THR A 117 20.71 1.45 5.61
C THR A 117 19.73 1.69 6.74
N ALA A 118 18.59 2.33 6.46
CA ALA A 118 17.48 2.46 7.42
C ALA A 118 16.93 1.11 7.87
N ASN A 119 17.11 0.03 7.09
CA ASN A 119 16.68 -1.31 7.46
C ASN A 119 17.59 -1.95 8.53
N ARG A 120 18.76 -1.36 8.83
CA ARG A 120 19.62 -1.78 9.95
C ARG A 120 19.11 -1.34 11.32
N GLY A 121 18.03 -0.55 11.38
CA GLY A 121 17.33 -0.25 12.63
C GLY A 121 16.18 -1.21 12.95
N GLY A 122 15.86 -2.14 12.04
CA GLY A 122 14.96 -3.25 12.31
C GLY A 122 15.67 -4.30 13.18
N ASP A 123 14.92 -4.94 14.07
CA ASP A 123 15.42 -6.05 14.89
C ASP A 123 16.00 -7.12 13.92
N ASP A 124 17.15 -7.72 14.24
CA ASP A 124 17.84 -8.72 13.38
C ASP A 124 16.97 -9.97 13.08
N LYS A 125 15.76 -10.01 13.65
CA LYS A 125 14.72 -11.04 13.54
C LYS A 125 13.68 -10.77 12.45
N GLU A 126 13.73 -9.63 11.76
CA GLU A 126 12.77 -9.32 10.72
C GLU A 126 12.99 -10.17 9.46
N ASN A 127 12.00 -10.97 9.10
CA ASN A 127 12.02 -11.78 7.88
C ASN A 127 11.44 -10.99 6.69
N LEU A 128 12.20 -10.88 5.61
CA LEU A 128 11.73 -10.25 4.37
C LEU A 128 10.70 -11.16 3.67
N LEU A 129 9.43 -10.75 3.67
CA LEU A 129 8.35 -11.48 2.99
C LEU A 129 8.26 -11.17 1.49
N GLY A 130 8.71 -10.00 1.06
CA GLY A 130 8.66 -9.60 -0.34
C GLY A 130 9.21 -8.20 -0.56
N ALA A 131 9.58 -7.91 -1.81
CA ALA A 131 10.05 -6.60 -2.24
C ALA A 131 9.49 -6.28 -3.63
N GLU A 132 9.17 -5.02 -3.87
CA GLU A 132 8.60 -4.54 -5.13
C GLU A 132 9.35 -3.29 -5.59
N LEU A 133 9.73 -3.26 -6.87
CA LEU A 133 10.26 -2.07 -7.54
C LEU A 133 9.18 -1.44 -8.40
N ARG A 134 8.88 -0.17 -8.11
CA ARG A 134 7.87 0.60 -8.85
C ARG A 134 8.53 1.65 -9.73
N LEU A 135 8.23 1.59 -11.01
CA LEU A 135 8.68 2.56 -12.01
C LEU A 135 7.46 3.24 -12.61
N PHE A 136 7.54 4.56 -12.77
CA PHE A 136 6.48 5.34 -13.41
C PHE A 136 7.00 5.90 -14.73
N ARG A 137 6.35 5.54 -15.84
CA ARG A 137 6.60 6.14 -17.14
C ARG A 137 5.75 7.39 -17.29
N ARG A 138 6.39 8.55 -17.45
CA ARG A 138 5.69 9.77 -17.88
C ARG A 138 5.43 9.68 -19.38
N ARG A 139 4.17 9.84 -19.81
CA ARG A 139 3.83 9.98 -21.23
C ARG A 139 4.44 11.29 -21.77
N SER A 140 5.19 11.22 -22.86
CA SER A 140 5.64 12.42 -23.59
C SER A 140 4.61 12.76 -24.67
N SER A 141 4.37 14.04 -24.93
CA SER A 141 3.49 14.48 -26.03
C SER A 141 4.06 14.17 -27.42
N GLN A 142 5.37 13.95 -27.49
CA GLN A 142 6.06 13.33 -28.63
C GLN A 142 6.22 11.84 -28.32
N GLU A 143 5.19 11.04 -28.59
CA GLU A 143 5.40 9.61 -28.69
C GLU A 143 5.86 9.34 -30.12
N GLU A 144 7.16 9.06 -30.28
CA GLU A 144 7.61 8.31 -31.46
C GLU A 144 6.80 7.01 -31.50
N CYS A 145 6.32 6.67 -32.69
CA CYS A 145 5.42 5.55 -33.01
C CYS A 145 6.09 4.19 -32.78
N HIS A 146 6.56 3.91 -31.57
CA HIS A 146 7.13 2.62 -31.19
C HIS A 146 6.01 1.74 -30.68
N ASP A 147 5.72 0.67 -31.43
CA ASP A 147 4.62 -0.25 -31.13
C ASP A 147 4.80 -0.97 -29.79
N ARG A 148 6.03 -1.10 -29.27
CA ARG A 148 6.36 -1.82 -28.03
C ARG A 148 7.65 -1.29 -27.40
N TYR A 149 7.69 -1.23 -26.08
CA TYR A 149 8.90 -0.96 -25.30
C TYR A 149 9.25 -2.18 -24.46
N VAL A 150 10.54 -2.53 -24.40
CA VAL A 150 11.04 -3.61 -23.54
C VAL A 150 11.87 -3.00 -22.43
N VAL A 151 11.37 -3.08 -21.20
CA VAL A 151 12.07 -2.62 -20.00
C VAL A 151 12.74 -3.82 -19.36
N ARG A 152 14.06 -3.77 -19.24
CA ARG A 152 14.87 -4.78 -18.54
C ARG A 152 15.44 -4.16 -17.27
N VAL A 153 15.18 -4.78 -16.14
CA VAL A 153 15.67 -4.34 -14.84
C VAL A 153 16.87 -5.19 -14.45
N TYR A 154 17.97 -4.55 -14.10
CA TYR A 154 19.20 -5.23 -13.70
C TYR A 154 19.62 -4.82 -12.29
N ASP A 155 20.11 -5.79 -11.53
CA ASP A 155 20.87 -5.54 -10.31
C ASP A 155 22.34 -5.28 -10.65
N VAL A 156 22.94 -4.31 -9.96
CA VAL A 156 24.35 -3.94 -10.14
C VAL A 156 25.18 -4.67 -9.10
N LEU A 157 25.57 -5.90 -9.42
CA LEU A 157 26.42 -6.73 -8.56
C LEU A 157 27.81 -6.14 -8.40
N GLN A 158 28.37 -5.60 -9.48
CA GLN A 158 29.64 -4.87 -9.45
C GLN A 158 29.61 -3.68 -10.41
N PRO A 159 29.93 -2.47 -9.94
CA PRO A 159 29.94 -1.29 -10.79
C PRO A 159 31.14 -1.31 -11.75
N ALA A 160 30.94 -0.74 -12.94
CA ALA A 160 32.03 -0.48 -13.88
C ALA A 160 33.07 0.43 -13.23
N THR A 161 34.34 0.05 -13.31
CA THR A 161 35.46 0.87 -12.83
C THR A 161 36.56 0.86 -13.88
N LYS A 162 37.38 1.93 -13.92
CA LYS A 162 38.51 2.04 -14.87
C LYS A 162 39.45 0.83 -14.88
N LYS A 163 39.53 0.10 -13.75
CA LYS A 163 40.39 -1.08 -13.59
C LYS A 163 39.75 -2.40 -14.07
N ARG A 164 38.42 -2.52 -14.03
CA ARG A 164 37.69 -3.76 -14.37
C ARG A 164 36.96 -3.70 -15.71
N GLY A 165 36.81 -2.52 -16.29
CA GLY A 165 36.06 -2.34 -17.54
C GLY A 165 34.55 -2.33 -17.27
N GLU A 166 33.84 -3.34 -17.76
CA GLU A 166 32.38 -3.41 -17.79
C GLU A 166 31.74 -3.71 -16.42
N ALA A 167 30.50 -3.27 -16.24
CA ALA A 167 29.72 -3.57 -15.05
C ALA A 167 29.22 -5.02 -15.09
N HIS A 168 29.26 -5.70 -13.95
CA HIS A 168 28.63 -7.01 -13.82
C HIS A 168 27.19 -6.82 -13.37
N LEU A 169 26.25 -7.18 -14.25
CA LEU A 169 24.82 -6.95 -14.09
C LEU A 169 24.08 -8.29 -14.01
N GLY A 170 23.17 -8.43 -13.04
CA GLY A 170 22.24 -9.56 -12.96
C GLY A 170 20.87 -9.14 -13.45
N LEU A 171 20.29 -9.82 -14.44
CA LEU A 171 18.93 -9.52 -14.90
C LEU A 171 17.92 -9.93 -13.82
N LEU A 172 17.11 -8.99 -13.34
CA LEU A 172 16.07 -9.22 -12.34
C LEU A 172 14.70 -9.48 -12.97
N ASP A 173 14.28 -8.62 -13.90
CA ASP A 173 12.98 -8.73 -14.55
C ASP A 173 13.01 -8.17 -15.97
N THR A 174 12.10 -8.62 -16.82
CA THR A 174 11.87 -8.09 -18.16
C THR A 174 10.38 -7.89 -18.39
N ARG A 175 9.98 -6.65 -18.69
CA ARG A 175 8.59 -6.27 -18.95
C ARG A 175 8.45 -5.66 -20.33
N ILE A 176 7.40 -6.08 -21.04
CA ILE A 176 7.02 -5.50 -22.33
C ILE A 176 5.86 -4.54 -22.05
N LEU A 177 6.05 -3.28 -22.43
CA LEU A 177 5.04 -2.23 -22.33
C LEU A 177 4.49 -1.96 -23.73
N TYR A 178 3.17 -1.93 -23.82
CA TYR A 178 2.47 -1.51 -25.03
C TYR A 178 2.16 -0.01 -24.94
N PRO A 179 2.12 0.71 -26.06
CA PRO A 179 1.62 2.08 -26.11
C PRO A 179 0.16 2.09 -25.64
N THR A 180 -0.17 3.06 -24.78
CA THR A 180 -1.47 3.22 -24.11
C THR A 180 -2.00 4.62 -24.29
#